data_AF-A0A482VYA5-F1
#
_entry.id   AF-A0A482VYA5-F1
#
_cell.length_a   1.000
_cell.length_b   1.000
_cell.length_c   1.000
_cell.angle_alpha   90.00
_cell.angle_beta   90.00
_cell.angle_gamma   90.00
#
_symmetry.space_group_name_H-M   'P 1'
#
loop_
_entity.id
_entity.type
_entity.pdbx_description
1 polymer ?
#
loop_
_entity_poly.entity_id
_entity_poly.type
_entity_poly.pdbx_seq_one_letter_code
_entity_poly.pdbx_strand_id
1 'polypeptide(L)'
;MPRTDNFLGQLTDEIQEYGLGSYISEFVSDGPKNYSFNVFILNRERKNVTVCKVKGITLNYKNSKIVNFESMRDMVCNPCAEMTLSVHNDRKIVRTSTYEVISKPENKIRRVNYIR
;
A
#
# COMPACT_ATOMS: atom_id res chain seq x y z
N MET A 1 -22.36 -2.54 -14.83
CA MET A 1 -21.70 -3.09 -13.63
C MET A 1 -22.76 -3.77 -12.77
N PRO A 2 -22.42 -4.79 -11.97
CA PRO A 2 -23.36 -5.36 -11.01
C PRO A 2 -23.86 -4.28 -10.04
N ARG A 3 -25.08 -4.47 -9.51
CA ARG A 3 -25.64 -3.55 -8.52
C ARG A 3 -24.79 -3.57 -7.25
N THR A 4 -24.42 -2.39 -6.76
CA THR A 4 -23.73 -2.21 -5.48
C THR A 4 -24.71 -1.78 -4.40
N ASP A 5 -24.53 -2.28 -3.18
CA ASP A 5 -25.36 -1.92 -2.02
C ASP A 5 -24.57 -2.14 -0.71
N ASN A 6 -25.15 -1.78 0.43
CA ASN A 6 -24.50 -1.81 1.75
C ASN A 6 -24.95 -2.97 2.64
N PHE A 7 -25.55 -4.02 2.05
CA PHE A 7 -26.00 -5.21 2.77
C PHE A 7 -24.96 -6.33 2.74
N LEU A 8 -25.02 -7.21 3.75
CA LEU A 8 -24.10 -8.34 3.87
C LEU A 8 -24.13 -9.23 2.61
N GLY A 9 -22.94 -9.49 2.06
CA GLY A 9 -22.76 -10.34 0.87
C GLY A 9 -22.98 -9.61 -0.46
N GLN A 10 -23.36 -8.33 -0.46
CA GLN A 10 -23.45 -7.53 -1.68
C GLN A 10 -22.12 -6.86 -2.00
N LEU A 11 -21.92 -6.51 -3.27
CA LEU A 11 -20.75 -5.74 -3.69
C LEU A 11 -20.92 -4.29 -3.25
N THR A 12 -19.85 -3.70 -2.71
CA THR A 12 -19.85 -2.30 -2.30
C THR A 12 -18.80 -1.54 -3.11
N ASP A 13 -19.11 -0.30 -3.47
CA ASP A 13 -18.18 0.59 -4.16
C ASP A 13 -17.33 1.37 -3.14
N GLU A 14 -16.16 0.82 -2.79
CA GLU A 14 -15.23 1.41 -1.81
C GLU A 14 -14.68 2.78 -2.26
N ILE A 15 -14.73 3.11 -3.55
CA ILE A 15 -14.18 4.37 -4.06
C ILE A 15 -15.09 5.56 -3.73
N GLN A 16 -16.37 5.33 -3.47
CA GLN A 16 -17.31 6.39 -3.09
C GLN A 16 -16.93 7.10 -1.80
N GLU A 17 -16.16 6.47 -0.91
CA GLU A 17 -15.63 7.10 0.30
C GLU A 17 -14.76 8.32 0.02
N TYR A 18 -14.10 8.37 -1.15
CA TYR A 18 -13.28 9.51 -1.59
C TYR A 18 -14.12 10.64 -2.22
N GLY A 19 -15.39 10.38 -2.53
CA GLY A 19 -16.35 11.32 -3.09
C GLY A 19 -17.03 10.77 -4.35
N LEU A 20 -18.29 11.17 -4.56
CA LEU A 20 -19.08 10.73 -5.71
C LEU A 20 -18.37 11.02 -7.05
N GLY A 21 -18.24 10.02 -7.91
CA GLY A 21 -17.57 10.15 -9.21
C GLY A 21 -16.04 10.13 -9.15
N SER A 22 -15.45 9.87 -7.97
CA SER A 22 -14.02 9.57 -7.88
C SER A 22 -13.72 8.22 -8.51
N TYR A 23 -12.52 8.05 -9.04
CA TYR A 23 -12.08 6.79 -9.65
C TYR A 23 -10.58 6.60 -9.45
N ILE A 24 -10.14 5.34 -9.53
CA ILE A 24 -8.70 5.03 -9.55
C ILE A 24 -8.13 5.41 -10.91
N SER A 25 -7.20 6.36 -10.94
CA SER A 25 -6.55 6.81 -12.19
C SER A 25 -5.37 5.94 -12.56
N GLU A 26 -4.64 5.43 -11.57
CA GLU A 26 -3.46 4.58 -11.77
C GLU A 26 -3.41 3.49 -10.70
N PHE A 27 -2.92 2.32 -11.11
CA PHE A 27 -2.80 1.15 -10.25
C PHE A 27 -1.51 0.39 -10.55
N VAL A 28 -0.77 0.04 -9.50
CA VAL A 28 0.42 -0.82 -9.57
C VAL A 28 0.30 -1.96 -8.57
N SER A 29 0.72 -3.16 -8.97
CA SER A 29 0.74 -4.35 -8.11
C SER A 29 2.02 -5.15 -8.30
N ASP A 30 2.57 -5.59 -7.17
CA ASP A 30 3.73 -6.49 -7.03
C ASP A 30 3.28 -7.79 -6.34
N GLY A 31 2.08 -8.25 -6.68
CA GLY A 31 1.49 -9.48 -6.17
C GLY A 31 0.63 -9.35 -4.90
N PRO A 32 0.28 -10.48 -4.26
CA PRO A 32 -0.72 -10.51 -3.19
C PRO A 32 -0.35 -9.60 -2.02
N LYS A 33 -1.27 -8.69 -1.66
CA LYS A 33 -1.13 -7.69 -0.57
C LYS A 33 0.02 -6.69 -0.76
N ASN A 34 0.43 -6.45 -2.01
CA ASN A 34 1.46 -5.48 -2.37
C ASN A 34 0.98 -4.65 -3.57
N TYR A 35 0.23 -3.59 -3.32
CA TYR A 35 -0.31 -2.72 -4.36
C TYR A 35 -0.37 -1.26 -3.92
N SER A 36 -0.39 -0.36 -4.90
CA SER A 36 -0.62 1.06 -4.67
C SER A 36 -1.45 1.65 -5.80
N PHE A 37 -2.27 2.64 -5.48
CA PHE A 37 -3.12 3.29 -6.47
C PHE A 37 -3.36 4.76 -6.12
N ASN A 38 -3.63 5.54 -7.17
CA ASN A 38 -4.00 6.94 -7.07
C ASN A 38 -5.51 7.08 -7.34
N VAL A 39 -6.21 7.78 -6.45
CA VAL A 39 -7.62 8.12 -6.61
C VAL A 39 -7.73 9.57 -7.05
N PHE A 40 -8.38 9.78 -8.19
CA PHE A 40 -8.72 11.10 -8.68
C PHE A 40 -10.08 11.52 -8.10
N ILE A 41 -10.11 12.61 -7.34
CA ILE A 41 -11.32 13.10 -6.66
C ILE A 41 -11.97 14.22 -7.46
N LEU A 42 -13.19 13.99 -7.96
CA LEU A 42 -13.88 14.93 -8.85
C LEU A 42 -14.42 16.17 -8.12
N ASN A 43 -14.88 16.02 -6.88
CA ASN A 43 -15.67 17.04 -6.17
C ASN A 43 -14.88 17.87 -5.13
N ARG A 44 -13.57 17.66 -5.00
CA ARG A 44 -12.70 18.42 -4.09
C ARG A 44 -11.39 18.78 -4.79
N GLU A 45 -11.32 19.99 -5.35
CA GLU A 45 -10.09 20.70 -5.74
C GLU A 45 -9.01 19.85 -6.46
N ARG A 46 -9.36 18.89 -7.31
CA ARG A 46 -8.39 18.05 -8.07
C ARG A 46 -7.27 17.46 -7.18
N LYS A 47 -7.59 17.06 -5.94
CA LYS A 47 -6.61 16.39 -5.08
C LYS A 47 -6.55 14.90 -5.44
N ASN A 48 -5.33 14.42 -5.69
CA ASN A 48 -5.06 12.99 -5.82
C ASN A 48 -4.79 12.42 -4.43
N VAL A 49 -5.46 11.33 -4.09
CA VAL A 49 -5.15 10.56 -2.88
C VAL A 49 -4.42 9.29 -3.28
N THR A 50 -3.22 9.10 -2.73
CA THR A 50 -2.45 7.89 -2.95
C THR A 50 -2.69 6.91 -1.81
N VAL A 51 -3.03 5.67 -2.16
CA VAL A 51 -3.13 4.55 -1.23
C VAL A 51 -2.01 3.58 -1.53
N CYS A 52 -1.29 3.16 -0.49
CA CYS A 52 -0.21 2.17 -0.59
C CYS A 52 -0.45 1.06 0.42
N LYS A 53 -0.36 -0.20 -0.03
CA LYS A 53 -0.55 -1.39 0.79
C LYS A 53 0.60 -2.34 0.52
N VAL A 54 1.46 -2.55 1.52
CA VAL A 54 2.66 -3.39 1.40
C VAL A 54 2.73 -4.37 2.56
N LYS A 55 2.80 -5.66 2.23
CA LYS A 55 2.83 -6.72 3.24
C LYS A 55 4.16 -6.69 4.00
N GLY A 56 4.07 -6.79 5.31
CA GLY A 56 5.22 -6.96 6.18
C GLY A 56 6.02 -5.68 6.45
N ILE A 57 5.67 -4.54 5.86
CA ILE A 57 6.28 -3.25 6.19
C ILE A 57 5.22 -2.38 6.87
N THR A 58 5.54 -1.83 8.03
CA THR A 58 4.70 -0.83 8.68
C THR A 58 4.84 0.50 7.94
N LEU A 59 3.76 0.98 7.32
CA LEU A 59 3.74 2.29 6.63
C LEU A 59 3.52 3.43 7.64
N ASN A 60 4.55 3.73 8.42
CA ASN A 60 4.64 4.98 9.18
C ASN A 60 5.13 6.12 8.26
N TYR A 61 5.15 7.36 8.77
CA TYR A 61 5.57 8.54 8.01
C TYR A 61 6.96 8.41 7.37
N LYS A 62 7.93 7.80 8.07
CA LYS A 62 9.30 7.62 7.55
C LYS A 62 9.32 6.59 6.43
N ASN A 63 8.69 5.45 6.65
CA ASN A 63 8.65 4.35 5.68
C ASN A 63 7.77 4.67 4.48
N SER A 64 6.70 5.47 4.63
CA SER A 64 5.84 5.90 3.54
C SER A 64 6.53 6.88 2.59
N LYS A 65 7.63 7.52 3.00
CA LYS A 65 8.49 8.30 2.08
C LYS A 65 9.34 7.41 1.19
N ILE A 66 9.71 6.23 1.69
CA ILE A 66 10.57 5.26 0.99
C ILE A 66 9.73 4.31 0.13
N VAL A 67 8.66 3.79 0.70
CA VAL A 67 7.73 2.83 0.09
C VAL A 67 6.43 3.56 -0.22
N ASN A 68 6.38 4.12 -1.42
CA ASN A 68 5.26 4.91 -1.96
C ASN A 68 4.90 4.43 -3.38
N PHE A 69 3.88 5.06 -3.98
CA PHE A 69 3.40 4.72 -5.31
C PHE A 69 4.51 4.76 -6.37
N GLU A 70 5.30 5.83 -6.43
CA GLU A 70 6.39 6.00 -7.40
C GLU A 70 7.44 4.89 -7.24
N SER A 71 7.93 4.66 -6.02
CA SER A 71 8.92 3.61 -5.76
C SER A 71 8.40 2.21 -6.13
N MET A 72 7.10 1.95 -5.93
CA MET A 72 6.47 0.69 -6.32
C MET A 72 6.31 0.59 -7.84
N ARG A 73 5.89 1.67 -8.50
CA ARG A 73 5.79 1.75 -9.95
C ARG A 73 7.13 1.50 -10.60
N ASP A 74 8.18 2.15 -10.12
CA ASP A 74 9.53 1.97 -10.67
C ASP A 74 10.01 0.53 -10.47
N MET A 75 9.77 -0.06 -9.30
CA MET A 75 10.09 -1.46 -9.01
C MET A 75 9.41 -2.45 -9.97
N VAL A 76 8.15 -2.21 -10.33
CA VAL A 76 7.38 -3.11 -11.19
C VAL A 76 7.69 -2.86 -12.67
N CYS A 77 7.71 -1.60 -13.11
CA CYS A 77 7.83 -1.21 -14.52
C CYS A 77 9.28 -1.16 -15.03
N ASN A 78 10.24 -0.88 -14.14
CA ASN A 78 11.66 -0.79 -14.48
C ASN A 78 12.46 -1.84 -13.67
N PRO A 79 12.26 -3.14 -13.96
CA PRO A 79 12.91 -4.21 -13.23
C PRO A 79 14.44 -4.14 -13.40
N CYS A 80 15.14 -3.84 -12.32
CA CYS A 80 16.58 -4.03 -12.21
C CYS A 80 16.85 -5.06 -11.11
N ALA A 81 17.75 -6.02 -11.37
CA ALA A 81 18.07 -7.11 -10.45
C ALA A 81 18.52 -6.63 -9.05
N GLU A 82 19.02 -5.40 -8.97
CA GLU A 82 19.56 -4.80 -7.75
C GLU A 82 18.58 -3.84 -7.04
N MET A 83 17.39 -3.58 -7.61
CA MET A 83 16.48 -2.60 -7.04
C MET A 83 15.83 -3.12 -5.78
N THR A 84 16.17 -2.51 -4.64
CA THR A 84 15.66 -2.88 -3.32
C THR A 84 15.31 -1.63 -2.52
N LEU A 85 14.30 -1.73 -1.65
CA LEU A 85 13.94 -0.65 -0.72
C LEU A 85 14.26 -1.10 0.71
N SER A 86 15.18 -0.40 1.37
CA SER A 86 15.51 -0.61 2.77
C SER A 86 14.70 0.31 3.67
N VAL A 87 14.03 -0.24 4.68
CA VAL A 87 13.29 0.51 5.70
C VAL A 87 13.83 0.18 7.09
N HIS A 88 13.95 1.22 7.92
CA HIS A 88 14.40 1.10 9.32
C HIS A 88 13.35 1.66 10.27
N ASN A 89 12.95 0.84 11.24
CA ASN A 89 12.06 1.20 12.32
C ASN A 89 12.80 1.14 13.65
N ASP A 90 12.97 2.28 14.32
CA ASP A 90 13.68 2.33 15.62
C ASP A 90 12.91 1.61 16.74
N ARG A 91 11.57 1.66 16.69
CA ARG A 91 10.67 1.13 17.73
C ARG A 91 9.51 0.34 17.12
N LYS A 92 9.80 -0.85 16.60
CA LYS A 92 8.75 -1.75 16.16
C LYS A 92 8.13 -2.50 17.32
N ILE A 93 6.82 -2.43 17.43
CA ILE A 93 6.03 -3.24 18.37
C ILE A 93 5.98 -4.69 17.86
N VAL A 94 6.42 -5.62 18.70
CA VAL A 94 6.37 -7.07 18.44
C VAL A 94 5.87 -7.82 19.67
N ARG A 95 5.37 -9.05 19.46
CA ARG A 95 5.07 -9.98 20.54
C ARG A 95 6.15 -11.06 20.62
N THR A 96 6.57 -11.40 21.82
CA THR A 96 7.45 -12.55 22.08
C THR A 96 6.67 -13.86 21.94
N SER A 97 7.37 -14.99 21.98
CA SER A 97 6.73 -16.32 22.08
C SER A 97 5.94 -16.50 23.38
N THR A 98 6.27 -15.73 24.42
CA THR A 98 5.55 -15.63 25.70
C THR A 98 4.41 -14.61 25.67
N TYR A 99 4.05 -14.08 24.50
CA TYR A 99 2.99 -13.07 24.29
C TYR A 99 3.24 -11.69 24.92
N GLU A 100 4.46 -11.41 25.36
CA GLU A 100 4.84 -10.10 25.89
C GLU A 100 5.00 -9.09 24.75
N VAL A 101 4.46 -7.89 24.94
CA VAL A 101 4.54 -6.81 23.94
C VAL A 101 5.79 -5.98 24.23
N ILE A 102 6.73 -5.97 23.28
CA ILE A 102 7.98 -5.22 23.40
C ILE A 102 8.19 -4.32 22.18
N SER A 103 9.00 -3.27 22.34
CA SER A 103 9.47 -2.42 21.25
C SER A 103 10.93 -2.72 20.95
N LYS A 104 11.27 -3.01 19.69
CA LYS A 104 12.65 -3.28 19.26
C LYS A 104 12.96 -2.66 17.89
N PRO A 105 14.22 -2.34 17.59
CA PRO A 105 14.59 -1.89 16.26
C PRO A 105 14.39 -3.01 15.22
N GLU A 106 14.03 -2.64 14.00
CA GLU A 106 13.90 -3.55 12.86
C GLU A 106 14.44 -2.93 11.57
N ASN A 107 15.19 -3.72 10.82
CA ASN A 107 15.55 -3.44 9.44
C ASN A 107 14.80 -4.40 8.51
N LYS A 108 14.23 -3.89 7.43
CA LYS A 108 13.65 -4.71 6.36
C LYS A 108 14.15 -4.26 5.00
N ILE A 109 14.40 -5.24 4.14
CA ILE A 109 14.71 -5.04 2.74
C ILE A 109 13.54 -5.59 1.94
N ARG A 110 12.94 -4.74 1.12
CA ARG A 110 11.87 -5.10 0.18
C ARG A 110 12.48 -5.39 -1.18
N ARG A 111 11.99 -6.45 -1.81
CA ARG A 111 12.28 -6.82 -3.20
C ARG A 111 10.98 -7.19 -3.88
N VAL A 112 10.92 -7.00 -5.20
CA VAL A 112 9.80 -7.43 -6.04
C VAL A 112 9.84 -8.95 -6.11
N ASN A 113 8.71 -9.60 -5.81
CA ASN A 113 8.62 -11.05 -5.88
C ASN A 113 8.01 -11.44 -7.23
N TYR A 114 8.87 -11.61 -8.23
CA TYR A 114 8.45 -12.24 -9.48
C TYR A 114 8.20 -13.72 -9.20
N ILE A 115 6.96 -14.16 -9.37
CA ILE A 115 6.65 -15.59 -9.46
C ILE A 115 7.30 -16.04 -10.77
N ARG A 116 8.34 -16.87 -10.65
CA ARG A 116 9.01 -17.52 -11.78
C ARG A 116 8.32 -18.84 -12.09
#